data_AF-A0A2H5N146-F1
#
_entry.id   AF-A0A2H5N146-F1
#
_cell.length_a   1.000
_cell.length_b   1.000
_cell.length_c   1.000
_cell.angle_alpha   90.00
_cell.angle_beta   90.00
_cell.angle_gamma   90.00
#
_symmetry.space_group_name_H-M   'P 1'
#
loop_
_entity.id
_entity.type
_entity.pdbx_description
1 polymer ?
#
loop_
_entity_poly.entity_id
_entity_poly.type
_entity_poly.pdbx_seq_one_letter_code
_entity_poly.pdbx_strand_id
1 'polypeptide(L)'
;MGRKMEWAARADHMKGVPRKMLIMAVGAFAKVVANFLNTTSVHNADTLINLVQSRPQGVPLISVSNHMSTLDDPVMWGFRGFPTMDAELARWVLAAEDICFKNSILSYFFRVGKCIPITRGGGIYQEHMNEALERLSDGAWSSINVTMQGTEMWKLKLHTFPEGKVSQEDAPIRQLKWGTASLIVRAPVTPIVLPIVHRGFEEVISFPKTKNLVYL
;
A
#
# COMPACT_ATOMS: atom_id res chain seq x y z
N MET A 1 0.43 22.50 -10.94
CA MET A 1 0.89 21.37 -11.79
C MET A 1 -0.02 20.19 -11.46
N GLY A 2 -0.76 19.63 -12.42
CA GLY A 2 -1.80 18.63 -12.14
C GLY A 2 -1.25 17.26 -11.69
N ARG A 3 -2.13 16.38 -11.19
CA ARG A 3 -1.76 15.05 -10.70
C ARG A 3 -1.21 14.18 -11.83
N LYS A 4 0.05 13.74 -11.68
CA LYS A 4 0.77 12.97 -12.71
C LYS A 4 0.06 11.67 -13.05
N MET A 5 -0.38 11.50 -14.31
CA MET A 5 -0.99 10.26 -14.83
C MET A 5 -2.13 9.68 -13.98
N GLU A 6 -2.89 10.52 -13.27
CA GLU A 6 -4.00 10.06 -12.42
C GLU A 6 -5.03 9.22 -13.18
N TRP A 7 -5.25 9.51 -14.46
CA TRP A 7 -6.15 8.75 -15.34
C TRP A 7 -5.80 7.25 -15.41
N ALA A 8 -4.52 6.89 -15.35
CA ALA A 8 -4.07 5.49 -15.37
C ALA A 8 -4.43 4.74 -14.08
N ALA A 9 -4.70 5.48 -13.01
CA ALA A 9 -5.03 4.99 -11.69
C ALA A 9 -6.57 4.85 -11.49
N ARG A 10 -7.39 5.16 -12.49
CA ARG A 10 -8.84 4.95 -12.42
C ARG A 10 -9.20 3.46 -12.56
N ALA A 11 -10.28 3.03 -11.91
CA ALA A 11 -10.72 1.62 -11.95
C ALA A 11 -11.23 1.21 -13.35
N ASP A 12 -11.81 2.16 -14.10
CA ASP A 12 -12.37 1.97 -15.43
C ASP A 12 -11.34 2.11 -16.57
N HIS A 13 -10.09 2.50 -16.25
CA HIS A 13 -9.02 2.63 -17.24
C HIS A 13 -8.81 1.31 -18.00
N MET A 14 -9.08 1.33 -19.30
CA MET A 14 -9.08 0.14 -20.18
C MET A 14 -9.87 -1.04 -19.57
N LYS A 15 -11.05 -0.77 -19.01
CA LYS A 15 -11.92 -1.77 -18.34
C LYS A 15 -11.25 -2.49 -17.16
N GLY A 16 -10.22 -1.89 -16.55
CA GLY A 16 -9.46 -2.44 -15.42
C GLY A 16 -8.49 -3.57 -15.78
N VAL A 17 -8.37 -3.94 -17.06
CA VAL A 17 -7.50 -5.04 -17.52
C VAL A 17 -6.03 -4.83 -17.14
N PRO A 18 -5.41 -3.65 -17.39
CA PRO A 18 -4.01 -3.43 -17.02
C PRO A 18 -3.74 -3.61 -15.53
N ARG A 19 -4.67 -3.13 -14.69
CA ARG A 19 -4.57 -3.28 -13.22
C ARG A 19 -4.62 -4.74 -12.81
N LYS A 20 -5.59 -5.49 -13.32
CA LYS A 20 -5.75 -6.92 -13.00
C LYS A 20 -4.51 -7.72 -13.38
N MET A 21 -3.99 -7.50 -14.58
CA MET A 21 -2.75 -8.16 -15.04
C MET A 21 -1.55 -7.80 -14.18
N LEU A 22 -1.37 -6.50 -13.89
CA LEU A 22 -0.22 -6.03 -13.13
C LEU A 22 -0.24 -6.53 -11.68
N ILE A 23 -1.35 -6.38 -10.97
CA ILE A 23 -1.49 -6.84 -9.59
C ILE A 23 -1.34 -8.36 -9.51
N MET A 24 -1.90 -9.10 -10.47
CA MET A 24 -1.71 -10.55 -10.54
C MET A 24 -0.23 -10.91 -10.68
N ALA A 25 0.48 -10.28 -11.59
CA ALA A 25 1.91 -10.54 -11.83
C ALA A 25 2.77 -10.18 -10.60
N VAL A 26 2.58 -8.99 -10.02
CA VAL A 26 3.32 -8.53 -8.83
C VAL A 26 2.96 -9.37 -7.61
N GLY A 27 1.70 -9.73 -7.43
CA GLY A 27 1.24 -10.61 -6.36
C GLY A 27 1.79 -12.03 -6.48
N ALA A 28 1.90 -12.55 -7.71
CA ALA A 28 2.56 -13.84 -7.97
C ALA A 28 4.05 -13.80 -7.63
N PHE A 29 4.74 -12.77 -8.09
CA PHE A 29 6.14 -12.53 -7.74
C PHE A 29 6.33 -12.46 -6.21
N ALA A 30 5.50 -11.67 -5.52
CA ALA A 30 5.52 -11.55 -4.07
C ALA A 30 5.36 -12.89 -3.36
N LYS A 31 4.42 -13.73 -3.82
CA LYS A 31 4.22 -15.08 -3.26
C LYS A 31 5.41 -15.99 -3.49
N VAL A 32 6.02 -15.96 -4.68
CA VAL A 32 7.23 -16.73 -4.98
C VAL A 32 8.37 -16.31 -4.06
N VAL A 33 8.64 -15.01 -3.95
CA VAL A 33 9.72 -14.50 -3.10
C VAL A 33 9.48 -14.83 -1.63
N ALA A 34 8.28 -14.56 -1.10
CA ALA A 34 8.00 -14.74 0.32
C ALA A 34 7.94 -16.21 0.75
N ASN A 35 7.39 -17.11 -0.07
CA ASN A 35 7.09 -18.49 0.38
C ASN A 35 7.98 -19.57 -0.23
N PHE A 36 8.68 -19.29 -1.34
CA PHE A 36 9.51 -20.29 -2.03
C PHE A 36 10.99 -19.94 -2.01
N LEU A 37 11.34 -18.65 -2.15
CA LEU A 37 12.73 -18.22 -2.12
C LEU A 37 13.20 -17.84 -0.71
N ASN A 38 12.28 -17.68 0.23
CA ASN A 38 12.56 -17.31 1.62
C ASN A 38 11.69 -18.14 2.58
N THR A 39 12.10 -18.15 3.84
CA THR A 39 11.26 -18.66 4.93
C THR A 39 10.50 -17.48 5.52
N THR A 40 9.18 -17.53 5.54
CA THR A 40 8.34 -16.45 6.08
C THR A 40 7.61 -16.90 7.33
N SER A 41 7.76 -16.14 8.41
CA SER A 41 6.97 -16.23 9.64
C SER A 41 6.11 -14.96 9.77
N VAL A 42 4.80 -15.14 9.94
CA VAL A 42 3.85 -14.05 10.16
C VAL A 42 3.16 -14.28 11.49
N HIS A 43 3.32 -13.33 12.40
CA HIS A 43 2.57 -13.30 13.64
C HIS A 43 1.27 -12.52 13.42
N ASN A 44 0.20 -12.91 14.11
CA ASN A 44 -1.09 -12.20 14.09
C ASN A 44 -1.70 -11.96 12.69
N ALA A 45 -1.41 -12.82 11.70
CA ALA A 45 -1.95 -12.72 10.35
C ALA A 45 -3.48 -12.57 10.32
N ASP A 46 -4.17 -13.26 11.23
CA ASP A 46 -5.63 -13.21 11.36
C ASP A 46 -6.14 -11.81 11.71
N THR A 47 -5.37 -11.00 12.44
CA THR A 47 -5.76 -9.60 12.74
C THR A 47 -5.83 -8.79 11.45
N LEU A 48 -4.80 -8.89 10.60
CA LEU A 48 -4.81 -8.24 9.28
C LEU A 48 -5.95 -8.77 8.42
N ILE A 49 -6.11 -10.09 8.33
CA ILE A 49 -7.16 -10.71 7.51
C ILE A 49 -8.56 -10.28 7.98
N ASN A 50 -8.81 -10.27 9.29
CA ASN A 50 -10.09 -9.87 9.87
C ASN A 50 -10.38 -8.37 9.67
N LEU A 51 -9.38 -7.50 9.84
CA LEU A 51 -9.54 -6.06 9.57
C LEU A 51 -9.81 -5.79 8.08
N VAL A 52 -9.19 -6.58 7.22
CA VAL A 52 -9.43 -6.54 5.78
C VAL A 52 -10.85 -7.00 5.49
N GLN A 53 -11.26 -8.16 5.98
CA GLN A 53 -12.51 -8.80 5.58
C GLN A 53 -13.76 -8.27 6.29
N SER A 54 -13.65 -7.88 7.55
CA SER A 54 -14.79 -7.80 8.47
C SER A 54 -14.80 -6.55 9.37
N ARG A 55 -13.96 -5.54 9.11
CA ARG A 55 -14.06 -4.27 9.87
C ARG A 55 -15.41 -3.57 9.60
N PRO A 56 -15.85 -2.65 10.48
CA PRO A 56 -17.10 -1.92 10.28
C PRO A 56 -17.17 -1.21 8.92
N GLN A 57 -18.34 -1.28 8.28
CA GLN A 57 -18.57 -0.62 7.00
C GLN A 57 -18.35 0.90 7.11
N GLY A 58 -17.75 1.50 6.08
CA GLY A 58 -17.48 2.93 6.05
C GLY A 58 -16.23 3.37 6.83
N VAL A 59 -15.66 2.51 7.69
CA VAL A 59 -14.43 2.83 8.42
C VAL A 59 -13.19 2.53 7.54
N PRO A 60 -12.33 3.53 7.24
CA PRO A 60 -11.11 3.29 6.48
C PRO A 60 -10.08 2.47 7.29
N LEU A 61 -9.18 1.77 6.59
CA LEU A 61 -8.05 1.06 7.20
C LEU A 61 -6.76 1.59 6.58
N ILE A 62 -5.87 2.09 7.44
CA ILE A 62 -4.50 2.50 7.10
C ILE A 62 -3.54 1.52 7.74
N SER A 63 -2.70 0.86 6.94
CA SER A 63 -1.55 0.14 7.48
C SER A 63 -0.30 1.00 7.45
N VAL A 64 0.52 0.88 8.50
CA VAL A 64 1.77 1.62 8.65
C VAL A 64 2.89 0.63 8.94
N SER A 65 4.01 0.72 8.23
CA SER A 65 5.16 -0.15 8.53
C SER A 65 6.49 0.57 8.47
N ASN A 66 7.49 -0.02 9.12
CA ASN A 66 8.88 0.34 8.87
C ASN A 66 9.24 0.05 7.40
N HIS A 67 10.32 0.66 6.90
CA HIS A 67 10.76 0.54 5.52
C HIS A 67 12.23 0.17 5.42
N MET A 68 12.51 -1.10 5.09
CA MET A 68 13.85 -1.71 5.04
C MET A 68 14.35 -1.91 3.60
N SER A 69 13.47 -1.96 2.59
CA SER A 69 13.86 -2.18 1.20
C SER A 69 12.83 -1.66 0.20
N THR A 70 13.20 -1.51 -1.07
CA THR A 70 12.25 -1.18 -2.14
C THR A 70 11.28 -2.31 -2.48
N LEU A 71 11.52 -3.54 -1.98
CA LEU A 71 10.66 -4.71 -2.18
C LEU A 71 9.66 -4.93 -1.05
N ASP A 72 9.70 -4.11 0.02
CA ASP A 72 8.80 -4.26 1.17
C ASP A 72 7.34 -4.29 0.72
N ASP A 73 6.92 -3.26 -0.02
CA ASP A 73 5.52 -3.11 -0.42
C ASP A 73 5.00 -4.30 -1.23
N PRO A 74 5.63 -4.78 -2.32
CA PRO A 74 5.09 -5.94 -3.02
C PRO A 74 5.22 -7.23 -2.21
N VAL A 75 6.36 -7.51 -1.57
CA VAL A 75 6.66 -8.84 -1.01
C VAL A 75 6.04 -9.06 0.37
N MET A 76 5.83 -8.02 1.18
CA MET A 76 5.24 -8.16 2.54
C MET A 76 3.86 -8.77 2.57
N TRP A 77 3.06 -8.54 1.53
CA TRP A 77 1.73 -9.10 1.40
C TRP A 77 1.74 -10.49 0.78
N GLY A 78 2.92 -11.02 0.44
CA GLY A 78 3.10 -12.30 -0.26
C GLY A 78 2.86 -13.53 0.61
N PHE A 79 2.67 -13.41 1.92
CA PHE A 79 2.57 -14.55 2.82
C PHE A 79 1.37 -15.48 2.51
N ARG A 80 1.47 -16.74 2.95
CA ARG A 80 0.44 -17.77 2.73
C ARG A 80 -0.90 -17.34 3.35
N GLY A 81 -1.99 -17.47 2.59
CA GLY A 81 -3.35 -17.11 3.03
C GLY A 81 -3.78 -15.68 2.68
N PHE A 82 -2.86 -14.76 2.38
CA PHE A 82 -3.24 -13.41 1.95
C PHE A 82 -3.54 -13.35 0.43
N PRO A 83 -4.61 -12.67 -0.01
CA PRO A 83 -5.01 -12.61 -1.42
C PRO A 83 -4.24 -11.56 -2.23
N THR A 84 -2.90 -11.69 -2.30
CA THR A 84 -1.99 -10.72 -2.93
C THR A 84 -2.22 -10.47 -4.43
N MET A 85 -2.85 -11.42 -5.13
CA MET A 85 -3.11 -11.34 -6.58
C MET A 85 -4.46 -10.70 -6.92
N ASP A 86 -5.26 -10.34 -5.91
CA ASP A 86 -6.58 -9.75 -6.12
C ASP A 86 -6.48 -8.22 -6.28
N ALA A 87 -6.79 -7.73 -7.49
CA ALA A 87 -6.74 -6.31 -7.83
C ALA A 87 -7.78 -5.45 -7.10
N GLU A 88 -8.89 -6.05 -6.65
CA GLU A 88 -9.93 -5.38 -5.87
C GLU A 88 -9.48 -5.25 -4.40
N LEU A 89 -8.75 -6.23 -3.88
CA LEU A 89 -8.16 -6.17 -2.53
C LEU A 89 -6.84 -5.40 -2.46
N ALA A 90 -6.23 -5.11 -3.60
CA ALA A 90 -5.02 -4.30 -3.66
C ALA A 90 -5.27 -2.88 -3.09
N ARG A 91 -4.51 -2.57 -2.05
CA ARG A 91 -4.41 -1.26 -1.39
C ARG A 91 -3.68 -0.21 -2.23
N TRP A 92 -3.99 1.05 -1.97
CA TRP A 92 -3.13 2.16 -2.40
C TRP A 92 -1.86 2.21 -1.56
N VAL A 93 -0.77 2.71 -2.14
CA VAL A 93 0.48 2.96 -1.41
C VAL A 93 1.07 4.32 -1.80
N LEU A 94 1.66 5.01 -0.82
CA LEU A 94 2.43 6.21 -1.09
C LEU A 94 3.85 5.84 -1.55
N ALA A 95 4.26 6.34 -2.70
CA ALA A 95 5.55 6.00 -3.32
C ALA A 95 6.34 7.25 -3.66
N ALA A 96 7.66 7.22 -3.46
CA ALA A 96 8.52 8.38 -3.68
C ALA A 96 8.56 8.77 -5.17
N GLU A 97 8.19 10.02 -5.48
CA GLU A 97 8.07 10.51 -6.86
C GLU A 97 9.40 10.44 -7.63
N ASP A 98 10.48 10.82 -6.96
CA ASP A 98 11.86 10.83 -7.46
C ASP A 98 12.41 9.43 -7.76
N ILE A 99 11.75 8.36 -7.31
CA ILE A 99 12.16 6.97 -7.54
C ILE A 99 11.20 6.27 -8.49
N CYS A 100 9.91 6.26 -8.17
CA CYS A 100 8.90 5.45 -8.86
C CYS A 100 8.33 6.16 -10.09
N PHE A 101 8.48 7.48 -10.21
CA PHE A 101 7.83 8.27 -11.25
C PHE A 101 8.84 9.04 -12.12
N LYS A 102 10.05 8.49 -12.31
CA LYS A 102 11.12 9.16 -13.08
C LYS A 102 10.81 9.37 -14.57
N ASN A 103 10.02 8.50 -15.17
CA ASN A 103 9.65 8.57 -16.59
C ASN A 103 8.21 8.08 -16.81
N SER A 104 7.67 8.28 -18.01
CA SER A 104 6.29 7.94 -18.36
C SER A 104 5.95 6.46 -18.21
N ILE A 105 6.90 5.55 -18.52
CA ILE A 105 6.69 4.10 -18.44
C ILE A 105 6.56 3.67 -16.97
N LEU A 106 7.51 4.08 -16.14
CA LEU A 106 7.47 3.82 -14.69
C LEU A 106 6.23 4.47 -14.06
N SER A 107 5.94 5.72 -14.42
CA SER A 107 4.77 6.43 -13.89
C SER A 107 3.48 5.68 -14.22
N TYR A 108 3.33 5.18 -15.45
CA TYR A 108 2.17 4.37 -15.83
C TYR A 108 2.10 3.07 -15.02
N PHE A 109 3.22 2.33 -14.93
CA PHE A 109 3.31 1.09 -14.14
C PHE A 109 2.86 1.30 -12.69
N PHE A 110 3.44 2.28 -12.00
CA PHE A 110 3.13 2.54 -10.59
C PHE A 110 1.71 3.09 -10.40
N ARG A 111 1.19 3.93 -11.32
CA ARG A 111 -0.21 4.38 -11.25
C ARG A 111 -1.21 3.23 -11.42
N VAL A 112 -0.98 2.34 -12.39
CA VAL A 112 -1.81 1.13 -12.60
C VAL A 112 -1.74 0.23 -11.37
N GLY A 113 -0.57 0.13 -10.73
CA GLY A 113 -0.33 -0.61 -9.49
C GLY A 113 -0.84 0.06 -8.21
N LYS A 114 -1.71 1.07 -8.31
CA LYS A 114 -2.29 1.81 -7.17
C LYS A 114 -1.24 2.54 -6.30
N CYS A 115 -0.21 3.10 -6.91
CA CYS A 115 0.75 3.96 -6.21
C CYS A 115 0.41 5.44 -6.41
N ILE A 116 0.48 6.21 -5.32
CA ILE A 116 0.32 7.66 -5.30
C ILE A 116 1.71 8.29 -5.13
N PRO A 117 2.17 9.13 -6.07
CA PRO A 117 3.48 9.77 -5.97
C PRO A 117 3.51 10.77 -4.81
N ILE A 118 4.58 10.75 -4.01
CA ILE A 118 4.82 11.73 -2.95
C ILE A 118 6.14 12.44 -3.23
N THR A 119 6.09 13.76 -3.28
CA THR A 119 7.26 14.62 -3.38
C THR A 119 7.86 14.80 -1.98
N ARG A 120 9.08 14.29 -1.79
CA ARG A 120 9.84 14.48 -0.54
C ARG A 120 10.14 15.97 -0.33
N GLY A 121 9.94 16.45 0.89
CA GLY A 121 10.07 17.87 1.20
C GLY A 121 8.89 18.75 0.73
N GLY A 122 7.92 18.20 -0.01
CA GLY A 122 6.73 18.94 -0.47
C GLY A 122 5.68 19.23 0.59
N GLY A 123 5.93 18.85 1.85
CA GLY A 123 5.01 19.05 2.98
C GLY A 123 3.76 18.14 2.94
N ILE A 124 2.89 18.31 3.92
CA ILE A 124 1.68 17.48 4.11
C ILE A 124 0.47 17.95 3.27
N TYR A 125 0.57 19.11 2.63
CA TYR A 125 -0.52 19.73 1.84
C TYR A 125 -0.33 19.61 0.32
N GLN A 126 0.61 18.77 -0.13
CA GLN A 126 0.79 18.49 -1.55
C GLN A 126 -0.44 17.81 -2.18
N GLU A 127 -0.66 18.03 -3.47
CA GLU A 127 -1.83 17.52 -4.22
C GLU A 127 -2.04 16.01 -4.07
N HIS A 128 -0.96 15.25 -4.01
CA HIS A 128 -1.03 13.80 -3.87
C HIS A 128 -1.42 13.32 -2.47
N MET A 129 -1.25 14.16 -1.43
CA MET A 129 -1.84 13.90 -0.12
C MET A 129 -3.34 14.12 -0.14
N ASN A 130 -3.84 15.08 -0.92
CA ASN A 130 -5.27 15.26 -1.15
C ASN A 130 -5.84 14.08 -1.95
N GLU A 131 -5.12 13.60 -2.97
CA GLU A 131 -5.47 12.36 -3.69
C GLU A 131 -5.58 11.17 -2.73
N ALA A 132 -4.62 11.01 -1.80
CA ALA A 132 -4.67 9.95 -0.80
C ALA A 132 -5.87 10.08 0.17
N LEU A 133 -6.24 11.31 0.56
CA LEU A 133 -7.45 11.57 1.36
C LEU A 133 -8.72 11.19 0.59
N GLU A 134 -8.80 11.49 -0.70
CA GLU A 134 -9.91 11.09 -1.55
C GLU A 134 -10.02 9.56 -1.58
N ARG A 135 -8.91 8.84 -1.80
CA ARG A 135 -8.92 7.36 -1.77
C ARG A 135 -9.30 6.79 -0.40
N LEU A 136 -8.91 7.45 0.69
CA LEU A 136 -9.35 7.07 2.03
C LEU A 136 -10.85 7.31 2.25
N SER A 137 -11.39 8.33 1.59
CA SER A 137 -12.79 8.74 1.68
C SER A 137 -13.70 7.97 0.73
N ASP A 138 -13.16 7.33 -0.32
CA ASP A 138 -13.92 6.50 -1.26
C ASP A 138 -14.71 5.41 -0.51
N GLY A 139 -16.04 5.50 -0.53
CA GLY A 139 -16.96 4.61 0.19
C GLY A 139 -17.44 5.10 1.57
N ALA A 140 -16.85 6.15 2.15
CA ALA A 140 -17.34 6.75 3.40
C ALA A 140 -18.69 7.49 3.23
N TRP A 141 -18.92 8.06 2.03
CA TRP A 141 -20.17 8.77 1.71
C TRP A 141 -21.34 7.83 1.32
N SER A 142 -21.06 6.56 1.05
CA SER A 142 -22.08 5.59 0.60
C SER A 142 -23.07 5.17 1.68
N SER A 143 -22.88 5.61 2.94
CA SER A 143 -23.87 5.44 4.01
C SER A 143 -24.99 6.50 4.03
N ILE A 144 -24.92 7.55 3.20
CA ILE A 144 -25.94 8.62 3.18
C ILE A 144 -26.87 8.53 1.97
N ASN A 145 -26.48 7.87 0.88
CA ASN A 145 -27.38 7.62 -0.26
C ASN A 145 -27.10 6.25 -0.88
N VAL A 146 -27.99 5.28 -0.59
CA VAL A 146 -28.04 4.00 -1.30
C VAL A 146 -28.77 4.23 -2.62
N THR A 147 -28.04 4.48 -3.70
CA THR A 147 -28.52 4.21 -5.06
C THR A 147 -27.37 3.80 -5.99
N MET A 148 -27.44 2.53 -6.38
CA MET A 148 -27.07 1.93 -7.67
C MET A 148 -25.61 1.99 -8.18
N GLN A 149 -25.13 0.78 -8.50
CA GLN A 149 -23.97 0.40 -9.32
C GLN A 149 -22.57 0.52 -8.68
N GLY A 150 -22.11 -0.62 -8.15
CA GLY A 150 -20.69 -0.98 -8.12
C GLY A 150 -19.84 -0.28 -7.08
N THR A 151 -20.27 -0.27 -5.82
CA THR A 151 -19.41 0.14 -4.72
C THR A 151 -18.34 -0.92 -4.48
N GLU A 152 -17.11 -0.65 -4.91
CA GLU A 152 -15.94 -1.41 -4.47
C GLU A 152 -15.87 -1.32 -2.94
N MET A 153 -16.32 -2.38 -2.26
CA MET A 153 -16.31 -2.48 -0.80
C MET A 153 -14.87 -2.76 -0.36
N TRP A 154 -14.09 -1.68 -0.27
CA TRP A 154 -12.66 -1.74 -0.06
C TRP A 154 -12.30 -2.34 1.27
N LYS A 155 -11.30 -3.22 1.27
CA LYS A 155 -10.89 -4.00 2.45
C LYS A 155 -9.51 -3.59 3.02
N LEU A 156 -8.63 -2.92 2.28
CA LEU A 156 -7.50 -2.17 2.84
C LEU A 156 -7.31 -0.94 1.96
N LYS A 157 -7.40 0.27 2.53
CA LYS A 157 -7.46 1.49 1.70
C LYS A 157 -6.08 2.02 1.35
N LEU A 158 -5.19 2.13 2.34
CA LEU A 158 -3.89 2.75 2.14
C LEU A 158 -2.82 2.06 3.00
N HIS A 159 -1.65 1.86 2.40
CA HIS A 159 -0.42 1.50 3.09
C HIS A 159 0.57 2.65 3.05
N THR A 160 1.26 2.91 4.16
CA THR A 160 2.26 3.98 4.25
C THR A 160 3.52 3.51 4.97
N PHE A 161 4.66 4.03 4.50
CA PHE A 161 5.96 3.92 5.14
C PHE A 161 6.32 5.28 5.77
N PRO A 162 5.90 5.55 7.02
CA PRO A 162 6.03 6.87 7.62
C PRO A 162 7.49 7.34 7.80
N GLU A 163 8.50 6.48 7.66
CA GLU A 163 9.92 6.89 7.62
C GLU A 163 10.25 7.78 6.40
N GLY A 164 9.49 7.65 5.30
CA GLY A 164 9.67 8.43 4.06
C GLY A 164 10.92 8.06 3.24
N LYS A 165 11.72 7.11 3.72
CA LYS A 165 12.91 6.55 3.07
C LYS A 165 13.11 5.10 3.53
N VAL A 166 13.87 4.35 2.76
CA VAL A 166 14.41 3.06 3.20
C VAL A 166 15.45 3.34 4.29
N SER A 167 15.36 2.61 5.40
CA SER A 167 16.27 2.64 6.52
C SER A 167 16.68 1.21 6.84
N GLN A 168 17.98 0.90 6.74
CA GLN A 168 18.56 -0.40 7.08
C GLN A 168 19.42 -0.33 8.34
N GLU A 169 19.31 0.77 9.10
CA GLU A 169 20.01 0.92 10.37
C GLU A 169 19.45 -0.10 11.37
N ASP A 170 20.33 -0.88 12.00
CA ASP A 170 19.97 -1.78 13.12
C ASP A 170 19.79 -0.95 14.41
N ALA A 171 18.83 -0.03 14.37
CA ALA A 171 18.50 0.90 15.44
C ALA A 171 16.97 1.05 15.56
N PRO A 172 16.44 1.43 16.73
CA PRO A 172 15.01 1.70 16.88
C PRO A 172 14.52 2.73 15.87
N ILE A 173 13.29 2.55 15.38
CA ILE A 173 12.62 3.52 14.48
C ILE A 173 12.63 4.89 15.15
N ARG A 174 13.30 5.86 14.53
CA ARG A 174 13.52 7.19 15.14
C ARG A 174 12.41 8.18 14.80
N GLN A 175 12.45 8.74 13.59
CA GLN A 175 11.60 9.87 13.20
C GLN A 175 10.61 9.45 12.11
N LEU A 176 9.33 9.43 12.48
CA LEU A 176 8.24 9.32 11.53
C LEU A 176 7.90 10.69 10.95
N LYS A 177 7.62 10.73 9.65
CA LYS A 177 7.14 11.92 8.94
C LYS A 177 5.66 12.14 9.22
N TRP A 178 5.26 13.41 9.21
CA TRP A 178 3.90 13.86 9.52
C TRP A 178 2.83 13.45 8.49
N GLY A 179 3.22 12.90 7.34
CA GLY A 179 2.29 12.56 6.25
C GLY A 179 1.16 11.64 6.71
N THR A 180 1.50 10.50 7.31
CA THR A 180 0.49 9.54 7.81
C THR A 180 -0.40 10.14 8.89
N ALA A 181 0.18 10.87 9.86
CA ALA A 181 -0.60 11.56 10.89
C ALA A 181 -1.55 12.60 10.29
N SER A 182 -1.11 13.35 9.28
CA SER A 182 -1.94 14.30 8.54
C SER A 182 -3.12 13.61 7.87
N LEU A 183 -2.92 12.43 7.27
CA LEU A 183 -4.01 11.65 6.68
C LEU A 183 -5.02 11.18 7.72
N ILE A 184 -4.56 10.71 8.88
CA ILE A 184 -5.43 10.26 9.97
C ILE A 184 -6.30 11.42 10.48
N VAL A 185 -5.70 12.59 10.72
CA VAL A 185 -6.40 13.76 11.29
C VAL A 185 -7.34 14.41 10.27
N ARG A 186 -6.99 14.40 8.99
CA ARG A 186 -7.77 15.06 7.93
C ARG A 186 -8.78 14.14 7.24
N ALA A 187 -8.76 12.84 7.54
CA ALA A 187 -9.75 11.92 7.01
C ALA A 187 -11.14 12.27 7.56
N PRO A 188 -12.20 12.24 6.72
CA PRO A 188 -13.56 12.56 7.17
C PRO A 188 -14.10 11.55 8.18
N VAL A 189 -13.64 10.30 8.09
CA VAL A 189 -13.89 9.25 9.08
C VAL A 189 -12.53 8.80 9.61
N THR A 190 -12.38 8.81 10.94
CA THR A 190 -11.14 8.37 11.59
C THR A 190 -10.82 6.93 11.18
N PRO A 191 -9.67 6.68 10.54
CA PRO A 191 -9.29 5.35 10.09
C PRO A 191 -8.88 4.45 11.27
N ILE A 192 -9.09 3.15 11.12
CA ILE A 192 -8.35 2.16 11.91
C ILE A 192 -6.90 2.19 11.42
N VAL A 193 -5.96 2.27 12.35
CA VAL A 193 -4.52 2.23 12.06
C VAL A 193 -3.98 0.87 12.46
N LEU A 194 -3.42 0.14 11.50
CA LEU A 194 -2.77 -1.15 11.71
C LEU A 194 -1.25 -1.00 11.58
N PRO A 195 -0.51 -0.98 12.69
CA PRO A 195 0.94 -1.09 12.64
C PRO A 195 1.35 -2.49 12.20
N ILE A 196 2.34 -2.55 11.32
CA ILE A 196 3.00 -3.78 10.86
C ILE A 196 4.50 -3.55 11.02
N VAL A 197 5.20 -4.49 11.63
CA VAL A 197 6.66 -4.42 11.73
C VAL A 197 7.26 -5.62 11.03
N HIS A 198 8.26 -5.39 10.18
CA HIS A 198 8.92 -6.46 9.46
C HIS A 198 10.45 -6.38 9.54
N ARG A 199 11.11 -7.54 9.41
CA ARG A 199 12.57 -7.66 9.34
C ARG A 199 12.99 -8.70 8.28
N GLY A 200 14.18 -8.52 7.70
CA GLY A 200 14.83 -9.46 6.78
C GLY A 200 14.73 -9.06 5.31
N PHE A 201 13.96 -8.02 4.98
CA PHE A 201 13.82 -7.53 3.61
C PHE A 201 15.05 -6.82 3.06
N GLU A 202 15.81 -6.19 3.95
CA GLU A 202 17.14 -5.65 3.68
C GLU A 202 18.07 -6.70 3.08
N GLU A 203 17.81 -7.99 3.36
CA GLU A 203 18.61 -9.11 2.89
C GLU A 203 18.06 -9.76 1.61
N VAL A 204 16.79 -9.51 1.23
CA VAL A 204 16.15 -10.13 0.04
C VAL A 204 16.75 -9.64 -1.27
N ILE A 205 17.21 -8.39 -1.33
CA ILE A 205 17.89 -7.83 -2.51
C ILE A 205 19.34 -8.36 -2.63
N SER A 206 19.88 -8.95 -1.55
CA SER A 206 21.20 -9.57 -1.50
C SER A 206 21.10 -11.10 -1.63
N PHE A 207 20.93 -11.61 -2.85
CA PHE A 207 21.02 -13.06 -3.13
C PHE A 207 22.42 -13.63 -2.78
N PRO A 208 22.61 -14.92 -2.37
CA PRO A 208 21.64 -15.95 -1.99
C PRO A 208 21.95 -16.61 -0.63
N LYS A 209 21.05 -16.56 0.35
CA LYS A 209 20.87 -17.61 1.39
C LYS A 209 19.41 -17.62 1.86
N THR A 210 18.87 -18.79 2.15
CA THR A 210 17.55 -19.04 2.78
C THR A 210 17.46 -18.34 4.13
N LYS A 211 16.50 -17.43 4.33
CA LYS A 211 16.39 -16.66 5.58
C LYS A 211 14.95 -16.34 6.00
N ASN A 212 14.81 -16.01 7.28
CA ASN A 212 13.56 -15.79 8.00
C ASN A 212 13.06 -14.35 7.83
N LEU A 213 11.99 -14.15 7.07
CA LEU A 213 11.18 -12.94 7.10
C LEU A 213 10.25 -13.03 8.31
N VAL A 214 10.29 -12.06 9.21
CA VAL A 214 9.40 -12.00 10.38
C VAL A 214 8.51 -10.78 10.23
N TYR A 215 7.20 -10.98 10.28
CA TYR A 215 6.20 -9.93 10.34
C TYR A 215 5.46 -10.01 11.68
N LEU A 216 5.27 -8.86 12.33
CA LEU A 216 4.33 -8.67 13.45
C LEU A 216 3.07 -7.97 12.95
#